data_AF-A0A6P7GXA0-F1
#
_entry.id   AF-A0A6P7GXA0-F1
#
_cell.length_a   1.000
_cell.length_b   1.000
_cell.length_c   1.000
_cell.angle_alpha   90.00
_cell.angle_beta   90.00
_cell.angle_gamma   90.00
#
_symmetry.space_group_name_H-M   'P 1'
#
loop_
_entity.id
_entity.type
_entity.pdbx_description
1 polymer ?
#
loop_
_entity_poly.entity_id
_entity_poly.type
_entity_poly.pdbx_seq_one_letter_code
_entity_poly.pdbx_strand_id
1 'polypeptide(L)'
;MKFGCLSIFLIAFTAFVYSQEQLEEQIIGRQEYAVEKIAQVWPWNDKVDDRPFRTRDCFRPVHGSPEPYICYAYIPSWRWDMKSKACKHVIYGGCNKTKNLFFTKAECEKVAKPVCEKLTDSLENINLLDILDMLIYKVQE
;
A
#
# COMPACT_ATOMS: atom_id res chain seq x y z
N MET A 1 35.05 -23.22 -24.36
CA MET A 1 34.15 -22.27 -23.66
C MET A 1 33.01 -21.92 -24.59
N LYS A 2 31.89 -22.64 -24.54
CA LYS A 2 30.66 -22.29 -25.27
C LYS A 2 29.65 -21.76 -24.23
N PHE A 3 29.71 -20.46 -23.92
CA PHE A 3 28.61 -19.82 -23.21
C PHE A 3 27.48 -19.67 -24.24
N GLY A 4 26.51 -20.59 -24.19
CA GLY A 4 25.44 -20.71 -25.18
C GLY A 4 24.58 -19.44 -25.25
N CYS A 5 24.11 -19.12 -26.45
CA CYS A 5 23.28 -17.95 -26.77
C CYS A 5 22.07 -17.77 -25.81
N LEU A 6 21.49 -18.87 -25.32
CA LEU A 6 20.43 -18.87 -24.30
C LEU A 6 20.81 -18.13 -23.00
N SER A 7 22.06 -18.24 -22.57
CA SER A 7 22.55 -17.55 -21.37
C SER A 7 22.63 -16.04 -21.57
N ILE A 8 22.96 -15.60 -22.80
CA ILE A 8 23.08 -14.17 -23.15
C ILE A 8 21.69 -13.53 -23.23
N PHE A 9 20.70 -14.23 -23.79
CA PHE A 9 19.31 -13.73 -23.84
C PHE A 9 18.71 -13.56 -22.44
N LEU A 10 18.93 -14.51 -21.53
CA LEU A 10 18.45 -14.39 -20.14
C LEU A 10 19.10 -13.22 -19.40
N ILE A 11 20.41 -13.01 -19.59
CA ILE A 11 21.13 -11.89 -18.99
C ILE A 11 20.62 -10.54 -19.54
N ALA A 12 20.41 -10.45 -20.86
CA ALA A 12 19.88 -9.22 -21.47
C ALA A 12 18.43 -8.93 -21.04
N PHE A 13 17.58 -9.95 -20.96
CA PHE A 13 16.19 -9.80 -20.53
C PHE A 13 16.09 -9.38 -19.05
N THR A 14 16.88 -10.00 -18.17
CA THR A 14 16.93 -9.63 -16.74
C THR A 14 17.49 -8.22 -16.53
N ALA A 15 18.54 -7.83 -17.27
CA ALA A 15 19.05 -6.46 -17.23
C ALA A 15 18.03 -5.42 -17.73
N PHE A 16 17.28 -5.73 -18.79
CA PHE A 16 16.21 -4.86 -19.28
C PHE A 16 15.10 -4.69 -18.24
N VAL A 17 14.58 -5.79 -17.67
CA VAL A 17 13.55 -5.75 -16.62
C VAL A 17 14.05 -4.97 -15.40
N TYR A 18 15.28 -5.21 -14.95
CA TYR A 18 15.89 -4.47 -13.84
C TYR A 18 16.00 -2.96 -14.13
N SER A 19 16.43 -2.59 -15.34
CA SER A 19 16.52 -1.17 -15.72
C SER A 19 15.15 -0.47 -15.78
N GLN A 20 14.07 -1.20 -16.10
CA GLN A 20 12.71 -0.66 -16.06
C GLN A 20 12.29 -0.39 -14.61
N GLU A 21 12.50 -1.36 -13.71
CA GLU A 21 12.16 -1.25 -12.28
C GLU A 21 12.94 -0.10 -11.59
N GLN A 22 14.24 0.05 -11.89
CA GLN A 22 15.06 1.15 -11.37
C GLN A 22 14.59 2.53 -11.84
N LEU A 23 14.14 2.64 -13.10
CA LEU A 23 13.64 3.91 -13.63
C LEU A 23 12.32 4.30 -12.97
N GLU A 24 11.43 3.33 -12.73
CA GLU A 24 10.19 3.55 -11.99
C GLU A 24 10.46 4.02 -10.56
N GLU A 25 11.38 3.38 -9.83
CA GLU A 25 11.77 3.84 -8.49
C GLU A 25 12.39 5.25 -8.51
N GLN A 26 13.18 5.59 -9.51
CA GLN A 26 13.79 6.91 -9.64
C GLN A 26 12.76 8.00 -9.98
N ILE A 27 11.77 7.70 -10.84
CA ILE A 27 10.66 8.61 -11.16
C ILE A 27 9.79 8.83 -9.93
N ILE A 28 9.41 7.76 -9.24
CA ILE A 28 8.63 7.80 -8.00
C ILE A 28 9.39 8.62 -6.96
N GLY A 29 10.68 8.37 -6.73
CA GLY A 29 11.49 9.11 -5.76
C GLY A 29 11.61 10.61 -6.07
N ARG A 30 11.75 11.00 -7.34
CA ARG A 30 11.73 12.43 -7.73
C ARG A 30 10.37 13.06 -7.44
N GLN A 31 9.29 12.32 -7.67
CA GLN A 31 7.93 12.80 -7.42
C GLN A 31 7.61 12.83 -5.92
N GLU A 32 8.06 11.86 -5.12
CA GLU A 32 7.95 11.87 -3.66
C GLU A 32 8.60 13.13 -3.07
N TYR A 33 9.83 13.45 -3.51
CA TYR A 33 10.51 14.68 -3.08
C TYR A 33 9.71 15.93 -3.44
N ALA A 34 9.14 15.97 -4.65
CA ALA A 34 8.26 17.08 -5.04
C ALA A 34 7.03 17.13 -4.12
N VAL A 35 6.31 16.03 -3.93
CA VAL A 35 5.11 15.91 -3.09
C VAL A 35 5.39 16.33 -1.64
N GLU A 36 6.51 15.92 -1.04
CA GLU A 36 6.91 16.34 0.30
C GLU A 36 7.11 17.87 0.39
N LYS A 37 7.68 18.48 -0.65
CA LYS A 37 7.86 19.94 -0.72
C LYS A 37 6.55 20.70 -0.93
N ILE A 38 5.60 20.16 -1.70
CA ILE A 38 4.26 20.77 -1.89
C ILE A 38 3.33 20.50 -0.70
N ALA A 39 3.48 19.39 0.04
CA ALA A 39 2.69 19.08 1.23
C ALA A 39 2.86 20.14 2.34
N GLN A 40 4.00 20.82 2.38
CA GLN A 40 4.25 21.94 3.29
C GLN A 40 3.51 23.24 2.89
N VAL A 41 2.96 23.29 1.68
CA VAL A 41 2.34 24.49 1.09
C VAL A 41 0.87 24.27 0.73
N TRP A 42 0.36 23.03 0.82
CA TRP A 42 -0.98 22.70 0.33
C TRP A 42 -2.03 22.78 1.45
N PRO A 43 -2.95 23.76 1.45
CA PRO A 43 -4.02 23.84 2.42
C PRO A 43 -5.27 23.21 1.82
N TRP A 44 -5.42 21.89 1.88
CA TRP A 44 -6.76 21.31 1.69
C TRP A 44 -7.52 21.50 2.99
N ASN A 45 -8.51 22.38 2.96
CA ASN A 45 -9.48 22.63 4.04
C ASN A 45 -10.52 21.49 4.14
N ASP A 46 -10.06 20.25 3.96
CA ASP A 46 -10.86 19.05 4.09
C ASP A 46 -10.74 18.49 5.50
N LYS A 47 -11.78 17.78 5.94
CA LYS A 47 -11.86 17.13 7.25
C LYS A 47 -10.74 16.08 7.37
N VAL A 48 -9.57 16.51 7.85
CA VAL A 48 -8.45 15.64 8.19
C VAL A 48 -8.95 14.72 9.31
N ASP A 49 -9.21 13.45 8.97
CA ASP A 49 -9.43 12.41 9.97
C ASP A 49 -8.10 12.28 10.75
N ASP A 50 -8.02 12.86 11.94
CA ASP A 50 -6.80 12.99 12.77
C ASP A 50 -6.59 11.82 13.73
N ARG A 51 -7.59 10.94 13.87
CA ARG A 51 -7.51 9.75 14.74
C ARG A 51 -6.32 8.84 14.35
N PRO A 52 -5.83 7.99 15.25
CA PRO A 52 -4.78 7.03 14.91
C PRO A 52 -5.23 6.03 13.82
N PHE A 53 -4.24 5.53 13.07
CA PHE A 53 -4.41 4.43 12.12
C PHE A 53 -4.76 3.14 12.89
N ARG A 54 -5.76 2.39 12.42
CA ARG A 54 -6.26 1.17 13.08
C ARG A 54 -6.36 0.02 12.10
N THR A 55 -6.55 -1.18 12.62
CA THR A 55 -6.75 -2.44 11.87
C THR A 55 -7.82 -2.33 10.76
N ARG A 56 -8.91 -1.61 11.00
CA ARG A 56 -9.97 -1.37 10.00
C ARG A 56 -9.52 -0.55 8.80
N ASP A 57 -8.42 0.19 8.92
CA ASP A 57 -7.90 1.02 7.85
C ASP A 57 -7.11 0.18 6.82
N CYS A 58 -6.55 -0.97 7.22
CA CYS A 58 -5.72 -1.85 6.37
C CYS A 58 -6.37 -2.28 5.04
N PHE A 59 -7.71 -2.38 5.01
CA PHE A 59 -8.45 -2.78 3.81
C PHE A 59 -9.01 -1.61 3.00
N ARG A 60 -8.86 -0.37 3.48
CA ARG A 60 -9.45 0.79 2.80
C ARG A 60 -8.82 1.02 1.43
N PRO A 61 -9.61 1.30 0.37
CA PRO A 61 -9.09 1.62 -0.95
C PRO A 61 -8.36 2.97 -0.97
N VAL A 62 -7.79 3.34 -2.11
CA VAL A 62 -7.19 4.67 -2.33
C VAL A 62 -8.22 5.78 -2.08
N HIS A 63 -9.47 5.56 -2.52
CA HIS A 63 -10.59 6.49 -2.35
C HIS A 63 -11.64 5.95 -1.39
N GLY A 64 -12.28 6.84 -0.63
CA GLY A 64 -13.21 6.50 0.43
C GLY A 64 -14.62 6.07 -0.01
N SER A 65 -14.97 6.14 -1.30
CA SER A 65 -16.31 5.85 -1.78
C SER A 65 -16.29 5.04 -3.09
N PRO A 66 -17.27 4.13 -3.28
CA PRO A 66 -17.36 3.26 -4.45
C PRO A 66 -17.85 3.95 -5.72
N GLU A 67 -18.38 5.17 -5.62
CA GLU A 67 -18.75 5.97 -6.80
C GLU A 67 -17.48 6.41 -7.55
N PRO A 68 -17.51 6.46 -8.90
CA PRO A 68 -16.41 7.02 -9.67
C PRO A 68 -16.31 8.53 -9.41
N TYR A 69 -15.54 8.94 -8.41
CA TYR A 69 -15.10 10.33 -8.30
C TYR A 69 -14.03 10.56 -9.33
N ILE A 70 -14.29 11.50 -10.23
CA ILE A 70 -13.28 11.93 -11.17
C ILE A 70 -12.47 13.04 -10.50
N CYS A 71 -11.35 12.63 -9.93
CA CYS A 71 -10.36 13.55 -9.41
C CYS A 71 -9.15 13.46 -10.32
N TYR A 72 -8.71 14.61 -10.83
CA TYR A 72 -7.87 14.70 -12.02
C TYR A 72 -6.38 14.85 -11.71
N ALA A 73 -5.99 14.83 -10.43
CA ALA A 73 -4.59 14.94 -10.06
C ALA A 73 -3.87 13.61 -10.30
N TYR A 74 -2.61 13.69 -10.72
CA TYR A 74 -1.69 12.55 -10.75
C TYR A 74 -0.75 12.70 -9.56
N ILE A 75 -1.09 12.07 -8.43
CA ILE A 75 -0.29 12.14 -7.21
C ILE A 75 0.24 10.74 -6.90
N PRO A 76 1.53 10.48 -7.15
CA PRO A 76 2.22 9.28 -6.67
C PRO A 76 2.04 9.13 -5.17
N SER A 77 1.64 7.94 -4.75
CA SER A 77 1.28 7.67 -3.36
C SER A 77 1.51 6.20 -3.04
N TRP A 78 1.38 5.86 -1.77
CA TRP A 78 1.62 4.53 -1.22
C TRP A 78 0.43 4.04 -0.43
N ARG A 79 0.11 2.77 -0.56
CA ARG A 79 -0.96 2.09 0.17
C ARG A 79 -0.48 0.75 0.68
N TRP A 80 -0.86 0.39 1.90
CA TRP A 80 -0.65 -0.96 2.40
C TRP A 80 -1.53 -1.96 1.66
N ASP A 81 -0.91 -2.99 1.09
CA ASP A 81 -1.59 -4.09 0.42
C ASP A 81 -1.51 -5.36 1.27
N MET A 82 -2.66 -5.74 1.85
CA MET A 82 -2.77 -6.92 2.73
C MET A 82 -2.33 -8.22 2.07
N LYS A 83 -2.49 -8.34 0.74
CA LYS A 83 -2.11 -9.56 0.00
C LYS A 83 -0.59 -9.72 -0.09
N SER A 84 0.13 -8.65 -0.39
CA SER A 84 1.59 -8.66 -0.49
C SER A 84 2.30 -8.40 0.83
N LYS A 85 1.57 -8.03 1.89
CA LYS A 85 2.11 -7.57 3.18
C LYS A 85 3.17 -6.47 2.97
N ALA A 86 2.91 -5.56 2.05
CA ALA A 86 3.84 -4.50 1.68
C ALA A 86 3.11 -3.21 1.30
N CYS A 87 3.80 -2.09 1.44
CA CYS A 87 3.38 -0.81 0.88
C CYS A 87 3.62 -0.81 -0.63
N LYS A 88 2.56 -0.60 -1.40
CA LYS A 88 2.59 -0.54 -2.86
C LYS A 88 2.37 0.87 -3.36
N HIS A 89 3.04 1.19 -4.46
CA HIS A 89 2.82 2.41 -5.20
C HIS A 89 1.42 2.42 -5.84
N VAL A 90 0.75 3.57 -5.77
CA VAL A 90 -0.59 3.82 -6.31
C VAL A 90 -0.69 5.27 -6.79
N ILE A 91 -1.61 5.54 -7.72
CA ILE A 91 -1.91 6.92 -8.14
C ILE A 91 -3.15 7.43 -7.41
N TYR A 92 -3.00 8.58 -6.76
CA TYR A 92 -4.06 9.26 -6.05
C TYR A 92 -4.60 10.45 -6.85
N GLY A 93 -5.91 10.44 -7.09
CA GLY A 93 -6.62 11.47 -7.85
C GLY A 93 -6.73 12.85 -7.19
N GLY A 94 -6.40 13.01 -5.90
CA GLY A 94 -6.42 14.30 -5.19
C GLY A 94 -7.67 14.61 -4.35
N CYS A 95 -8.63 13.70 -4.23
CA CYS A 95 -9.83 13.88 -3.38
C CYS A 95 -10.17 12.62 -2.57
N ASN A 96 -10.94 12.76 -1.49
CA ASN A 96 -11.47 11.62 -0.70
C ASN A 96 -10.40 10.60 -0.26
N LYS A 97 -9.24 11.10 0.18
CA LYS A 97 -8.13 10.29 0.69
C LYS A 97 -8.61 9.39 1.83
N THR A 98 -8.23 8.12 1.81
CA THR A 98 -8.40 7.25 2.98
C THR A 98 -7.16 7.29 3.88
N LYS A 99 -7.28 6.72 5.08
CA LYS A 99 -6.13 6.56 5.98
C LYS A 99 -5.09 5.55 5.48
N ASN A 100 -5.46 4.63 4.60
CA ASN A 100 -4.53 3.71 3.97
C ASN A 100 -4.03 4.29 2.64
N LEU A 101 -3.55 5.52 2.72
CA LEU A 101 -2.92 6.23 1.62
C LEU A 101 -1.90 7.20 2.22
N PHE A 102 -0.68 7.13 1.75
CA PHE A 102 0.48 7.84 2.28
C PHE A 102 1.24 8.47 1.11
N PHE A 103 1.96 9.57 1.35
CA PHE A 103 2.70 10.23 0.27
C PHE A 103 4.09 9.65 0.07
N THR A 104 4.61 8.96 1.07
CA THR A 104 5.93 8.31 1.00
C THR A 104 5.84 6.85 1.40
N LYS A 105 6.72 6.02 0.84
CA LYS A 105 6.85 4.61 1.25
C LYS A 105 7.16 4.48 2.73
N ALA A 106 8.09 5.31 3.23
CA ALA A 106 8.56 5.29 4.61
C ALA A 106 7.44 5.58 5.61
N GLU A 107 6.55 6.52 5.31
CA GLU A 107 5.38 6.82 6.16
C GLU A 107 4.41 5.62 6.20
N CYS A 108 4.12 5.04 5.03
CA CYS A 108 3.28 3.84 4.94
C CYS A 108 3.86 2.68 5.76
N GLU A 109 5.14 2.38 5.60
CA GLU A 109 5.81 1.31 6.34
C GLU A 109 5.83 1.58 7.84
N LYS A 110 6.06 2.84 8.26
CA LYS A 110 6.07 3.21 9.67
C LYS A 110 4.69 3.09 10.33
N VAL A 111 3.62 3.44 9.62
CA VAL A 111 2.26 3.54 10.18
C VAL A 111 1.44 2.26 9.99
N ALA A 112 1.39 1.73 8.76
CA ALA A 112 0.50 0.63 8.41
C ALA A 112 1.09 -0.74 8.77
N LYS A 113 2.36 -0.98 8.45
CA LYS A 113 3.04 -2.26 8.67
C LYS A 113 2.85 -2.82 10.09
N PRO A 114 3.19 -2.10 11.18
CA PRO A 114 3.08 -2.64 12.54
C PRO A 114 1.64 -2.92 12.99
N VAL A 115 0.63 -2.37 12.31
CA VAL A 115 -0.79 -2.59 12.62
C VAL A 115 -1.37 -3.71 11.77
N CYS A 116 -1.06 -3.72 10.48
CA CYS A 116 -1.67 -4.62 9.51
C CYS A 116 -0.97 -5.99 9.45
N GLU A 117 0.34 -6.09 9.69
CA GLU A 117 1.02 -7.39 9.81
C GLU A 117 0.56 -8.14 11.06
N LYS A 118 0.41 -7.44 12.19
CA LYS A 118 -0.15 -8.06 13.40
C LYS A 118 -1.54 -8.63 13.19
N LEU A 119 -2.36 -8.00 12.35
CA LEU A 119 -3.65 -8.55 11.95
C LEU A 119 -3.48 -9.85 11.16
N THR A 120 -2.57 -9.89 10.17
CA THR A 120 -2.35 -11.13 9.39
C THR A 120 -1.84 -12.26 10.27
N ASP A 121 -0.93 -11.97 11.20
CA ASP A 121 -0.41 -12.98 12.13
C ASP A 121 -1.54 -13.48 13.04
N SER A 122 -2.44 -12.61 13.46
CA SER A 122 -3.61 -13.02 14.24
C SER A 122 -4.57 -13.87 13.41
N LEU A 123 -4.78 -13.57 12.13
CA LEU A 123 -5.69 -14.33 11.25
C LEU A 123 -5.12 -15.69 10.83
N GLU A 124 -3.80 -15.78 10.63
CA GLU A 124 -3.11 -17.02 10.24
C GLU A 124 -2.99 -18.01 11.41
N ASN A 125 -3.13 -17.53 12.66
CA ASN A 125 -3.10 -18.35 13.88
C ASN A 125 -4.50 -18.68 14.43
N ILE A 126 -5.59 -18.29 13.76
CA ILE A 126 -6.94 -18.72 14.15
C ILE A 126 -7.15 -20.16 13.71
N ASN A 127 -7.26 -21.08 14.67
CA ASN A 127 -7.67 -22.45 14.40
C ASN A 127 -9.19 -22.52 14.22
N LEU A 128 -9.66 -23.48 13.41
CA LEU A 128 -11.05 -23.88 13.35
C LEU A 128 -11.62 -24.20 14.74
N LEU A 129 -10.79 -24.75 15.64
CA LEU A 129 -11.18 -24.98 17.04
C LEU A 129 -11.47 -23.68 17.80
N ASP A 130 -10.70 -22.60 17.60
CA ASP A 130 -10.94 -21.32 18.26
C ASP A 130 -12.24 -20.64 17.77
N ILE A 131 -12.55 -20.83 16.49
CA ILE A 131 -13.81 -20.36 15.90
C ILE A 131 -14.98 -21.19 16.44
N LEU A 132 -14.83 -22.52 16.51
CA LEU A 132 -15.85 -23.42 17.02
C LEU A 132 -16.15 -23.13 18.49
N ASP A 133 -15.15 -22.90 19.35
CA ASP A 133 -15.36 -22.54 20.76
C ASP A 133 -16.12 -21.20 20.91
N MET A 134 -15.83 -20.22 20.06
CA MET A 134 -16.55 -18.93 20.02
C MET A 134 -18.02 -19.08 19.55
N LEU A 135 -18.29 -20.03 18.65
CA LEU A 135 -19.64 -20.30 18.15
C LEU A 135 -20.44 -21.19 19.10
N ILE A 136 -19.82 -22.18 19.73
CA ILE A 136 -20.44 -23.06 20.74
C ILE A 136 -20.90 -22.23 21.94
N TYR A 137 -20.08 -21.27 22.39
CA TYR A 137 -20.44 -20.37 23.49
C TYR A 137 -21.69 -19.51 23.20
N LYS A 138 -21.94 -19.15 21.93
CA LYS A 138 -23.15 -18.38 21.52
C LYS A 138 -24.40 -19.24 21.31
N VAL A 139 -24.30 -20.57 21.44
CA VAL A 139 -25.42 -21.51 21.33
C VAL A 139 -25.94 -21.94 22.71
N GLN A 140 -25.30 -21.48 23.80
CA GLN A 140 -25.71 -21.79 25.19
C GLN A 140 -26.49 -20.67 25.89
N GLU A 141 -26.86 -19.59 25.18
CA GLU A 141 -27.92 -18.64 25.58
C GLU A 141 -29.16 -18.84 24.70
#